data_AF-A0A0N4ZZK0-F1
#
_entry.id   AF-A0A0N4ZZK0-F1
#
_cell.length_a   1.000
_cell.length_b   1.000
_cell.length_c   1.000
_cell.angle_alpha   90.00
_cell.angle_beta   90.00
_cell.angle_gamma   90.00
#
_symmetry.space_group_name_H-M   'P 1'
#
loop_
_entity.id
_entity.type
_entity.pdbx_description
1 polymer ?
#
loop_
_entity_poly.entity_id
_entity_poly.type
_entity_poly.pdbx_seq_one_letter_code
_entity_poly.pdbx_strand_id
1 'polypeptide(L)'
;MKSIDRCGKSSDKLKIISKNRNGKLSIVEKILSNNLRSKNVYYFFDEKTIMNNTEFLTPCGVADVYLAAPTISIVGFKLIEITENDTIKITSPVKVGKKKYFFKLMSEESQDLANFYQGEKVLIKKMLFRNGKAEYRKEKGIEASENFIVAGYEILEISYK
;
A
#
# COMPACT_ATOMS: atom_id res chain seq x y z
N MET A 1 15.71 5.07 19.35
CA MET A 1 16.16 4.39 18.12
C MET A 1 17.65 4.56 18.00
N LYS A 2 18.45 3.49 18.08
CA LYS A 2 19.89 3.55 17.73
C LYS A 2 19.97 3.94 16.25
N SER A 3 20.81 4.92 15.88
CA SER A 3 21.07 5.19 14.46
C SER A 3 21.54 3.89 13.83
N ILE A 4 20.81 3.39 12.85
CA ILE A 4 21.31 2.33 12.01
C ILE A 4 22.43 3.00 11.22
N ASP A 5 23.68 2.73 11.58
CA ASP A 5 24.86 3.22 10.87
C ASP A 5 24.91 2.58 9.49
N ARG A 6 24.09 3.10 8.57
CA ARG A 6 24.12 2.72 7.17
C ARG A 6 25.47 3.17 6.64
N CYS A 7 26.27 2.24 6.15
CA CYS A 7 27.66 2.50 5.72
C CYS A 7 28.59 3.01 6.84
N GLY A 8 28.32 2.71 8.13
CA GLY A 8 29.17 3.18 9.24
C GLY A 8 29.13 4.70 9.45
N LYS A 9 28.15 5.40 8.86
CA LYS A 9 28.05 6.87 8.85
C LYS A 9 26.64 7.32 9.17
N SER A 10 26.54 8.55 9.66
CA SER A 10 25.27 9.24 9.86
C SER A 10 24.63 9.61 8.51
N SER A 11 23.30 9.58 8.43
CA SER A 11 22.57 9.72 7.16
C SER A 11 22.75 11.08 6.47
N ASP A 12 23.09 12.13 7.23
CA ASP A 12 23.43 13.48 6.75
C ASP A 12 24.75 13.54 5.96
N LYS A 13 25.60 12.51 6.07
CA LYS A 13 26.87 12.40 5.33
C LYS A 13 26.79 11.45 4.14
N LEU A 14 25.58 10.98 3.81
CA LEU A 14 25.33 10.03 2.75
C LEU A 14 24.42 10.67 1.71
N LYS A 15 24.73 10.42 0.45
CA LYS A 15 23.80 10.74 -0.63
C LYS A 15 22.77 9.63 -0.71
N ILE A 16 21.49 10.00 -0.61
CA ILE A 16 20.38 9.04 -0.64
C ILE A 16 19.65 9.17 -1.97
N ILE A 17 19.53 8.05 -2.67
CA ILE A 17 18.70 7.95 -3.87
C ILE A 17 17.52 7.06 -3.55
N SER A 18 16.31 7.60 -3.67
CA SER A 18 15.08 6.84 -3.60
C SER A 18 14.70 6.33 -4.97
N LYS A 19 14.31 5.06 -5.06
CA LYS A 19 13.58 4.47 -6.18
C LYS A 19 12.14 4.25 -5.73
N ASN A 20 11.21 4.92 -6.41
CA ASN A 20 9.80 4.68 -6.16
C ASN A 20 9.35 3.37 -6.82
N ARG A 21 8.13 2.93 -6.49
CA ARG A 21 7.50 1.72 -7.05
C ARG A 21 7.42 1.66 -8.58
N ASN A 22 7.41 2.82 -9.26
CA ASN A 22 7.38 2.91 -10.73
C ASN A 22 8.81 2.88 -11.32
N GLY A 23 9.83 2.70 -10.50
CA GLY A 23 11.24 2.69 -10.90
C GLY A 23 11.87 4.08 -11.06
N LYS A 24 11.14 5.17 -10.80
CA LYS A 24 11.69 6.53 -10.90
C LYS A 24 12.65 6.78 -9.75
N LEU A 25 13.85 7.26 -10.09
CA LEU A 25 14.89 7.65 -9.15
C LEU A 25 14.77 9.14 -8.80
N SER A 26 15.05 9.46 -7.54
CA SER A 26 15.12 10.84 -7.05
C SER A 26 16.10 10.94 -5.88
N ILE A 27 16.85 12.05 -5.82
CA ILE A 27 17.69 12.35 -4.67
C ILE A 27 16.79 12.78 -3.50
N VAL A 28 17.10 12.30 -2.29
CA VAL A 28 16.36 12.60 -1.07
C VAL A 28 17.35 13.08 -0.02
N GLU A 29 17.11 14.25 0.58
CA GLU A 29 17.99 14.79 1.63
C GLU A 29 17.82 14.02 2.95
N LYS A 30 16.57 13.66 3.28
CA LYS A 30 16.24 12.95 4.52
C LYS A 30 15.01 12.04 4.34
N ILE A 31 15.09 10.87 4.94
CA ILE A 31 13.95 9.94 5.00
C ILE A 31 13.10 10.31 6.23
N LEU A 32 11.90 10.81 5.97
CA LEU A 32 10.91 11.16 6.98
C LEU A 32 9.74 10.18 6.89
N SER A 33 9.13 9.84 8.03
CA SER A 33 8.04 8.85 8.10
C SER A 33 6.87 9.20 7.18
N ASN A 34 6.50 10.48 7.09
CA ASN A 34 5.41 10.97 6.23
C ASN A 34 5.69 10.81 4.72
N ASN A 35 6.96 10.71 4.33
CA ASN A 35 7.42 10.54 2.95
C ASN A 35 7.69 9.08 2.60
N LEU A 36 7.60 8.17 3.57
CA LEU A 36 7.69 6.75 3.31
C LEU A 36 6.48 6.31 2.48
N ARG A 37 6.77 5.46 1.49
CA ARG A 37 5.78 4.80 0.64
C ARG A 37 6.16 3.33 0.53
N SER A 38 5.15 2.48 0.47
CA SER A 38 5.28 1.05 0.21
C SER A 38 6.09 0.82 -1.06
N LYS A 39 6.97 -0.19 -1.03
CA LYS A 39 7.82 -0.59 -2.17
C LYS A 39 8.81 0.47 -2.65
N ASN A 40 9.04 1.53 -1.85
CA ASN A 40 10.20 2.39 -2.08
C ASN A 40 11.47 1.67 -1.63
N VAL A 41 12.55 1.89 -2.39
CA VAL A 41 13.90 1.43 -2.07
C VAL A 41 14.79 2.65 -1.91
N TYR A 42 15.60 2.70 -0.87
CA TYR A 42 16.56 3.76 -0.64
C TYR A 42 17.97 3.20 -0.75
N TYR A 43 18.74 3.79 -1.67
CA TYR A 43 20.15 3.50 -1.88
C TYR A 43 21.00 4.56 -1.19
N PHE A 44 21.99 4.12 -0.43
CA PHE A 44 22.91 4.97 0.30
C PHE A 44 24.28 4.95 -0.37
N PHE A 45 24.83 6.13 -0.61
CA PHE A 45 26.16 6.29 -1.19
C PHE A 45 27.00 7.18 -0.28
N ASP A 46 28.24 6.76 -0.07
CA ASP A 46 29.23 7.60 0.58
C ASP A 46 29.77 8.61 -0.43
N GLU A 47 29.55 9.90 -0.20
CA GLU A 47 29.98 10.95 -1.12
C GLU A 47 31.47 10.91 -1.43
N LYS A 48 32.29 10.44 -0.48
CA LYS A 48 33.74 10.28 -0.68
C LYS A 48 34.10 9.24 -1.74
N THR A 49 33.18 8.32 -2.01
CA THR A 49 33.34 7.25 -3.02
C THR A 49 32.76 7.64 -4.38
N ILE A 50 32.05 8.78 -4.47
CA ILE A 50 31.47 9.28 -5.71
C ILE A 50 32.56 10.04 -6.48
N MET A 51 33.19 9.36 -7.43
CA MET A 51 34.11 9.99 -8.38
C MET A 51 33.33 10.58 -9.56
N ASN A 52 33.64 11.81 -9.98
CA ASN A 52 32.91 12.54 -11.03
C ASN A 52 32.85 11.83 -12.40
N ASN A 53 33.65 10.78 -12.63
CA ASN A 53 33.80 10.11 -13.92
C ASN A 53 33.47 8.60 -13.90
N THR A 54 32.81 8.09 -12.85
CA THR A 54 32.42 6.68 -12.77
C THR A 54 30.93 6.48 -13.01
N GLU A 55 30.59 5.70 -14.02
CA GLU A 55 29.21 5.39 -14.42
C GLU A 55 28.53 4.38 -13.47
N PHE A 56 29.32 3.54 -12.80
CA PHE A 56 28.84 2.50 -11.89
C PHE A 56 29.28 2.78 -10.45
N LEU A 57 28.35 3.28 -9.63
CA LEU A 57 28.53 3.39 -8.18
C LEU A 57 27.70 2.29 -7.52
N THR A 58 28.36 1.44 -6.75
CA THR A 58 27.67 0.46 -5.90
C THR A 58 27.22 1.15 -4.62
N PRO A 59 25.93 1.05 -4.23
CA PRO A 59 25.48 1.60 -2.96
C PRO A 59 26.17 0.89 -1.80
N CYS A 60 26.61 1.65 -0.79
CA CYS A 60 27.18 1.09 0.43
C CYS A 60 26.11 0.55 1.39
N GLY A 61 24.83 0.86 1.12
CA GLY A 61 23.69 0.32 1.83
C GLY A 61 22.42 0.41 1.01
N VAL A 62 21.52 -0.55 1.21
CA VAL A 62 20.19 -0.57 0.60
C VAL A 62 19.17 -0.77 1.72
N ALA A 63 18.10 0.02 1.70
CA ALA A 63 16.99 -0.14 2.61
C ALA A 63 15.69 -0.24 1.83
N ASP A 64 15.07 -1.40 1.91
CA ASP A 64 13.74 -1.63 1.40
C ASP A 64 12.70 -1.25 2.46
N VAL A 65 11.61 -0.65 2.01
CA VAL A 65 10.54 -0.19 2.90
C VAL A 65 9.34 -1.11 2.77
N TYR A 66 9.17 -1.94 3.80
CA TYR A 66 8.03 -2.83 3.97
C TYR A 66 7.35 -2.58 5.31
N LEU A 67 6.05 -2.79 5.34
CA LEU A 67 5.23 -2.78 6.55
C LEU A 67 4.25 -3.96 6.47
N ALA A 68 3.56 -4.27 7.57
CA ALA A 68 2.53 -5.30 7.62
C ALA A 68 1.47 -5.12 6.51
N ALA A 69 0.66 -6.14 6.26
CA ALA A 69 -0.45 -5.99 5.32
C ALA A 69 -1.40 -4.87 5.80
N PRO A 70 -1.87 -3.97 4.91
CA PRO A 70 -2.78 -2.91 5.30
C PRO A 70 -4.18 -3.45 5.58
N THR A 71 -4.90 -2.72 6.43
CA THR A 71 -6.33 -2.91 6.61
C THR A 71 -7.09 -2.09 5.56
N ILE A 72 -8.04 -2.74 4.88
CA ILE A 72 -8.84 -2.13 3.82
C ILE A 72 -10.09 -1.50 4.47
N SER A 73 -10.18 -0.17 4.41
CA SER A 73 -11.32 0.58 4.96
C SER A 73 -12.14 1.22 3.84
N ILE A 74 -13.45 0.97 3.82
CA ILE A 74 -14.38 1.61 2.88
C ILE A 74 -14.83 2.95 3.47
N VAL A 75 -14.51 4.05 2.79
CA VAL A 75 -14.70 5.41 3.30
C VAL A 75 -16.19 5.73 3.44
N GLY A 76 -16.58 6.19 4.62
CA GLY A 76 -17.96 6.62 4.90
C GLY A 76 -18.95 5.49 5.21
N PHE A 77 -18.46 4.25 5.30
CA PHE A 77 -19.29 3.10 5.64
C PHE A 77 -18.74 2.41 6.88
N LYS A 78 -19.60 2.24 7.90
CA LYS A 78 -19.30 1.32 9.01
C LYS A 78 -19.67 -0.09 8.54
N LEU A 79 -18.65 -0.94 8.43
CA LEU A 79 -18.85 -2.35 8.14
C LEU A 79 -19.46 -3.03 9.36
N ILE A 80 -20.63 -3.66 9.17
CA ILE A 80 -21.32 -4.42 10.21
C ILE A 80 -21.04 -5.89 9.96
N GLU A 81 -20.51 -6.58 10.98
CA GLU A 81 -20.36 -8.04 10.99
C GLU A 81 -21.71 -8.69 11.23
N ILE A 82 -22.01 -9.73 10.47
CA ILE A 82 -23.27 -10.47 10.61
C ILE A 82 -23.05 -11.53 11.69
N THR A 83 -23.92 -11.58 12.69
CA THR A 83 -23.82 -12.46 13.87
C THR A 83 -23.74 -13.96 13.58
N GLU A 84 -24.10 -14.41 12.38
CA GLU A 84 -24.01 -15.81 11.96
C GLU A 84 -22.74 -16.13 11.14
N ASN A 85 -21.98 -15.11 10.72
CA ASN A 85 -20.79 -15.31 9.90
C ASN A 85 -19.85 -14.07 9.93
N ASP A 86 -18.81 -14.13 10.75
CA ASP A 86 -17.81 -13.05 10.92
C ASP A 86 -17.04 -12.70 9.63
N THR A 87 -17.18 -13.53 8.59
CA THR A 87 -16.47 -13.38 7.32
C THR A 87 -17.12 -12.37 6.36
N ILE A 88 -18.43 -12.10 6.50
CA ILE A 88 -19.14 -11.20 5.60
C ILE A 88 -19.44 -9.89 6.32
N LYS A 89 -18.96 -8.80 5.73
CA LYS A 89 -19.22 -7.44 6.21
C LYS A 89 -20.18 -6.75 5.26
N ILE A 90 -21.24 -6.16 5.81
CA ILE A 90 -22.28 -5.49 5.02
C ILE A 90 -22.10 -3.98 5.11
N THR A 91 -22.26 -3.32 3.96
CA THR A 91 -22.62 -1.91 3.89
C THR A 91 -24.12 -1.83 3.66
N SER A 92 -24.85 -0.97 4.39
CA SER A 92 -26.30 -0.76 4.19
C SER A 92 -26.53 0.51 3.35
N PRO A 93 -26.52 0.43 2.00
CA PRO A 93 -26.78 1.59 1.17
C PRO A 93 -28.27 1.95 1.22
N VAL A 94 -28.58 3.23 1.48
CA VAL A 94 -29.96 3.78 1.54
C VAL A 94 -30.72 3.72 0.20
N LYS A 95 -30.04 3.52 -0.94
CA LYS A 95 -30.65 3.47 -2.29
C LYS A 95 -29.93 2.48 -3.21
N VAL A 96 -30.70 1.73 -4.01
CA VAL A 96 -30.23 0.83 -5.06
C VAL A 96 -29.76 1.63 -6.27
N GLY A 97 -28.61 1.28 -6.85
CA GLY A 97 -28.09 1.91 -8.07
C GLY A 97 -26.61 1.63 -8.31
N LYS A 98 -26.06 2.24 -9.37
CA LYS A 98 -24.63 2.23 -9.65
C LYS A 98 -23.93 3.21 -8.69
N LYS A 99 -23.08 2.70 -7.80
CA LYS A 99 -22.40 3.50 -6.77
C LYS A 99 -20.90 3.36 -6.86
N LYS A 100 -20.21 4.49 -6.70
CA LYS A 100 -18.76 4.56 -6.59
C LYS A 100 -18.39 4.50 -5.11
N TYR A 101 -17.63 3.48 -4.72
CA TYR A 101 -17.08 3.33 -3.38
C TYR A 101 -15.62 3.75 -3.38
N PHE A 102 -15.21 4.47 -2.34
CA PHE A 102 -13.82 4.82 -2.10
C PHE A 102 -13.28 3.96 -0.96
N PHE A 103 -12.02 3.58 -1.04
CA PHE A 103 -11.35 2.86 0.02
C PHE A 103 -9.99 3.48 0.34
N LYS A 104 -9.51 3.20 1.54
CA LYS A 104 -8.16 3.54 1.99
C LYS A 104 -7.48 2.29 2.53
N LEU A 105 -6.18 2.21 2.29
CA LEU A 105 -5.30 1.19 2.86
C LEU A 105 -4.61 1.81 4.07
N MET A 106 -4.97 1.33 5.25
CA MET A 106 -4.52 1.88 6.52
C MET A 106 -3.46 0.98 7.13
N SER A 107 -2.41 1.58 7.69
CA SER A 107 -1.55 0.88 8.65
C SER A 107 -2.25 0.89 10.01
N GLU A 108 -2.37 -0.27 10.66
CA GLU A 108 -2.87 -0.34 12.04
C GLU A 108 -1.83 0.18 13.05
N GLU A 109 -0.55 0.23 12.64
CA GLU A 109 0.58 0.44 13.55
C GLU A 109 1.02 1.91 13.67
N SER A 110 0.62 2.80 12.76
CA SER A 110 1.10 4.19 12.80
C SER A 110 0.22 5.20 12.04
N GLN A 111 -0.24 6.23 12.74
CA GLN A 111 -0.88 7.41 12.13
C GLN A 111 0.10 8.23 11.26
N ASP A 112 1.39 8.21 11.59
CA ASP A 112 2.43 8.94 10.83
C ASP A 112 2.68 8.36 9.43
N LEU A 113 2.17 7.15 9.17
CA LEU A 113 2.25 6.42 7.91
C LEU A 113 0.96 6.47 7.10
N ALA A 114 0.10 7.47 7.33
CA ALA A 114 -1.22 7.58 6.69
C ALA A 114 -1.23 7.45 5.16
N ASN A 115 -0.14 7.84 4.49
CA ASN A 115 -0.01 7.78 3.04
C ASN A 115 0.91 6.64 2.55
N PHE A 116 1.33 5.73 3.42
CA PHE A 116 2.31 4.71 3.10
C PHE A 116 1.88 3.82 1.93
N TYR A 117 0.63 3.36 1.92
CA TYR A 117 0.08 2.52 0.84
C TYR A 117 -0.57 3.34 -0.29
N GLN A 118 -0.30 4.64 -0.38
CA GLN A 118 -0.93 5.49 -1.38
C GLN A 118 -0.67 4.99 -2.80
N GLY A 119 -1.77 4.78 -3.53
CA GLY A 119 -1.77 4.30 -4.89
C GLY A 119 -1.56 2.80 -5.04
N GLU A 120 -1.30 2.04 -3.97
CA GLU A 120 -1.26 0.58 -4.01
C GLU A 120 -2.62 0.03 -4.45
N LYS A 121 -2.61 -1.17 -5.04
CA LYS A 121 -3.80 -1.76 -5.64
C LYS A 121 -4.35 -2.88 -4.78
N VAL A 122 -5.66 -3.00 -4.77
CA VAL A 122 -6.40 -4.16 -4.27
C VAL A 122 -6.99 -4.92 -5.45
N LEU A 123 -7.10 -6.23 -5.29
CA LEU A 123 -7.82 -7.11 -6.19
C LEU A 123 -9.25 -7.27 -5.68
N ILE A 124 -10.22 -6.95 -6.53
CA ILE A 124 -11.65 -7.05 -6.23
C ILE A 124 -12.24 -8.14 -7.10
N LYS A 125 -12.90 -9.13 -6.48
CA LYS A 125 -13.58 -10.22 -7.17
C LYS A 125 -15.04 -10.28 -6.78
N LYS A 126 -15.89 -10.55 -7.76
CA LYS A 126 -17.31 -10.83 -7.52
C LYS A 126 -17.48 -12.26 -7.00
N MET A 127 -18.29 -12.39 -5.96
CA MET A 127 -18.68 -13.67 -5.38
C MET A 127 -20.17 -13.91 -5.59
N LEU A 128 -20.54 -15.19 -5.57
CA LEU A 128 -21.92 -15.65 -5.53
C LEU A 128 -22.16 -16.27 -4.16
N PHE A 129 -23.28 -15.96 -3.52
CA PHE A 129 -23.70 -16.66 -2.31
C PHE A 129 -24.78 -17.65 -2.67
N ARG A 130 -24.50 -18.94 -2.52
CA ARG A 130 -25.42 -20.05 -2.82
C ARG A 130 -25.31 -21.10 -1.72
N ASN A 131 -26.44 -21.64 -1.29
CA ASN A 131 -26.49 -22.71 -0.28
C ASN A 131 -25.68 -22.40 0.99
N GLY A 132 -25.70 -21.14 1.45
CA GLY A 132 -24.96 -20.70 2.64
C GLY A 132 -23.45 -20.51 2.45
N LYS A 133 -22.92 -20.66 1.22
CA LYS A 133 -21.49 -20.53 0.92
C LYS A 133 -21.23 -19.45 -0.12
N ALA A 134 -20.15 -18.70 0.09
CA ALA A 134 -19.64 -17.74 -0.88
C ALA A 134 -18.68 -18.44 -1.85
N GLU A 135 -19.00 -18.41 -3.14
CA GLU A 135 -18.22 -19.02 -4.22
C GLU A 135 -17.70 -17.94 -5.17
N TYR A 136 -16.47 -18.08 -5.66
CA TYR A 136 -15.92 -17.14 -6.64
C TYR A 136 -16.63 -17.28 -7.98
N ARG A 137 -16.99 -16.15 -8.58
CA ARG A 137 -17.36 -16.13 -9.99
C ARG A 137 -16.09 -16.38 -10.80
N LYS A 138 -16.17 -17.16 -11.89
CA LYS A 138 -15.03 -17.45 -12.81
C LYS A 138 -14.51 -16.22 -13.59
N GLU A 139 -14.89 -15.01 -13.19
CA GLU A 139 -14.50 -13.77 -13.85
C GLU A 139 -13.13 -13.30 -13.35
N LYS A 140 -12.37 -12.63 -14.23
CA LYS A 140 -11.14 -11.96 -13.81
C LYS A 140 -11.51 -10.83 -12.84
N GLY A 141 -10.83 -10.78 -11.71
CA GLY A 141 -10.97 -9.67 -10.76
C GLY A 141 -10.47 -8.36 -11.37
N ILE A 142 -10.90 -7.25 -10.78
CA ILE A 142 -10.43 -5.91 -11.15
C ILE A 142 -9.38 -5.43 -10.16
N GLU A 143 -8.36 -4.72 -10.65
CA GLU A 143 -7.42 -4.01 -9.80
C GLU A 143 -7.88 -2.56 -9.65
N ALA A 144 -7.90 -2.07 -8.42
CA ALA A 144 -8.26 -0.70 -8.10
C ALA A 144 -7.28 -0.13 -7.07
N SER A 145 -6.97 1.17 -7.14
CA SER A 145 -6.07 1.82 -6.18
C SER A 145 -6.75 2.69 -5.14
N GLU A 146 -7.96 3.18 -5.42
CA GLU A 146 -8.66 4.15 -4.55
C GLU A 146 -10.17 3.99 -4.54
N ASN A 147 -10.75 3.48 -5.63
CA ASN A 147 -12.19 3.40 -5.78
C ASN A 147 -12.58 2.27 -6.73
N PHE A 148 -13.81 1.82 -6.58
CA PHE A 148 -14.44 0.84 -7.46
C PHE A 148 -15.93 1.15 -7.59
N ILE A 149 -16.57 0.54 -8.58
CA ILE A 149 -18.00 0.73 -8.85
C ILE A 149 -18.73 -0.56 -8.59
N VAL A 150 -19.84 -0.46 -7.86
CA VAL A 150 -20.79 -1.54 -7.60
C VAL A 150 -22.10 -1.22 -8.32
N ALA A 151 -22.65 -2.21 -9.01
CA ALA A 151 -23.93 -2.09 -9.70
C ALA A 151 -25.01 -2.90 -8.97
N GLY A 152 -25.88 -2.22 -8.21
CA GLY A 152 -26.91 -2.89 -7.42
C GLY A 152 -26.35 -3.52 -6.16
N TYR A 153 -26.74 -4.77 -5.87
CA TYR A 153 -26.26 -5.54 -4.74
C TYR A 153 -25.25 -6.59 -5.22
N GLU A 154 -23.99 -6.45 -4.81
CA GLU A 154 -22.92 -7.37 -5.16
C GLU A 154 -22.18 -7.82 -3.90
N ILE A 155 -21.76 -9.08 -3.87
CA ILE A 155 -20.87 -9.62 -2.84
C ILE A 155 -19.46 -9.61 -3.42
N LEU A 156 -18.54 -8.98 -2.71
CA LEU A 156 -17.19 -8.73 -3.19
C LEU A 156 -16.17 -9.28 -2.21
N GLU A 157 -15.18 -10.00 -2.73
CA GLU A 157 -13.90 -10.20 -2.04
C GLU A 157 -12.97 -9.05 -2.44
N ILE A 158 -12.42 -8.34 -1.46
CA ILE A 158 -11.40 -7.31 -1.66
C ILE A 158 -10.14 -7.77 -0.94
N SER A 159 -9.04 -7.91 -1.67
CA SER A 159 -7.77 -8.43 -1.14
C SER A 159 -6.60 -7.53 -1.55
N TYR A 160 -5.62 -7.38 -0.66
CA TYR A 160 -4.35 -6.71 -0.93
C TYR A 160 -3.30 -7.76 -1.32
N LYS A 161 -2.47 -7.47 -2.34
CA LYS A 161 -1.37 -8.35 -2.81
C LYS A 161 -0.05 -7.61 -2.87
#